data_AF-A0A419B082-F1
#
_entry.id   AF-A0A419B082-F1
#
_cell.length_a   1.000
_cell.length_b   1.000
_cell.length_c   1.000
_cell.angle_alpha   90.00
_cell.angle_beta   90.00
_cell.angle_gamma   90.00
#
_symmetry.space_group_name_H-M   'P 1'
#
loop_
_entity.id
_entity.type
_entity.pdbx_description
1 polymer ?
#
loop_
_entity_poly.entity_id
_entity_poly.type
_entity_poly.pdbx_seq_one_letter_code
_entity_poly.pdbx_strand_id
1 'polypeptide(L)'
;MSKKDFILKLVQLIKGTLIGKVIFSLISGGLTLLGNAPFFDKYISAALSKYLSIEASDPSLPIGLALVIFGIMLTVWERNNILSIELKKLDADRIDDALKIDLKENQFFSFKDSVEKNCYTTIRRLIDKHHDIGYNPESIKELGRKSLYGDDQAVIKYIDFILLSNSSEKIKLDFMMILGDASSQPIIYKFIKQYQELIKRSELDGYHGIIKGTPLYQAYSNIIHPAFIDLRRKARWEDFV
;
A
#
# COMPACT_ATOMS: atom_id res chain seq x y z
N MET A 1 5.08 2.81 46.28
CA MET A 1 3.73 3.00 45.70
C MET A 1 2.73 3.03 46.85
N SER A 2 1.94 4.08 47.02
CA SER A 2 1.07 4.19 48.21
C SER A 2 -0.13 3.25 48.09
N LYS A 3 -0.64 2.74 49.23
CA LYS A 3 -1.85 1.87 49.26
C LYS A 3 -3.06 2.52 48.59
N LYS A 4 -3.16 3.86 48.67
CA LYS A 4 -4.22 4.64 48.01
C LYS A 4 -4.07 4.62 46.48
N ASP A 5 -2.85 4.76 45.96
CA ASP A 5 -2.60 4.72 44.51
C ASP A 5 -2.88 3.35 43.90
N PHE A 6 -2.63 2.27 44.66
CA PHE A 6 -2.97 0.91 44.25
C PHE A 6 -4.48 0.71 44.14
N ILE A 7 -5.25 1.14 45.15
CA ILE A 7 -6.72 1.04 45.15
C ILE A 7 -7.34 1.90 44.05
N LEU A 8 -6.86 3.13 43.84
CA LEU A 8 -7.35 4.02 42.79
C LEU A 8 -7.09 3.46 41.39
N LYS A 9 -5.91 2.89 41.14
CA LYS A 9 -5.61 2.22 39.87
C LYS A 9 -6.45 0.96 39.66
N LEU A 10 -6.73 0.20 40.73
CA LEU A 10 -7.60 -0.97 40.68
C LEU A 10 -9.05 -0.58 40.30
N VAL A 11 -9.59 0.49 40.90
CA VAL A 11 -10.93 1.01 40.61
C VAL A 11 -11.03 1.59 39.20
N GLN A 12 -9.97 2.22 38.68
CA GLN A 12 -9.92 2.70 37.29
C GLN A 12 -9.85 1.55 36.27
N LEU A 13 -9.16 0.44 36.57
CA LEU A 13 -9.08 -0.73 35.69
C LEU A 13 -10.44 -1.44 35.51
N ILE A 14 -11.31 -1.32 36.51
CA ILE A 14 -12.58 -2.05 36.65
C ILE A 14 -13.77 -1.31 35.99
N LYS A 15 -13.64 0.00 35.75
CA LYS A 15 -14.69 0.80 35.10
C LYS A 15 -14.68 0.59 33.58
N GLY A 16 -15.42 -0.41 33.09
CA GLY A 16 -15.83 -0.43 31.67
C GLY A 16 -16.29 -1.76 31.10
N THR A 17 -15.79 -2.90 31.60
CA THR A 17 -16.06 -4.23 31.02
C THR A 17 -17.03 -5.04 31.88
N LEU A 18 -17.83 -5.92 31.24
CA LEU A 18 -18.75 -6.83 31.92
C LEU A 18 -17.99 -7.78 32.87
N ILE A 19 -16.76 -8.13 32.50
CA ILE A 19 -15.81 -8.94 33.28
C ILE A 19 -15.26 -8.15 34.50
N GLY A 20 -14.91 -6.88 34.33
CA GLY A 20 -14.48 -6.02 35.43
C GLY A 20 -15.53 -5.89 36.54
N LYS A 21 -16.82 -5.86 36.19
CA LYS A 21 -17.92 -5.88 37.18
C LYS A 21 -18.01 -7.19 37.96
N VAL A 22 -17.75 -8.33 37.32
CA VAL A 22 -17.70 -9.66 37.96
C VAL A 22 -16.49 -9.75 38.90
N ILE A 23 -15.33 -9.26 38.48
CA ILE A 23 -14.12 -9.19 39.30
C ILE A 23 -14.34 -8.32 40.55
N PHE A 24 -14.98 -7.16 40.39
CA PHE A 24 -15.28 -6.28 41.51
C PHE A 24 -16.31 -6.88 42.48
N SER A 25 -17.32 -7.57 41.95
CA SER A 25 -18.27 -8.37 42.75
C SER A 25 -17.55 -9.44 43.59
N LEU A 26 -16.61 -10.18 43.00
CA LEU A 26 -15.83 -11.20 43.70
C LEU A 26 -14.91 -10.61 44.79
N ILE A 27 -14.22 -9.51 44.50
CA ILE A 27 -13.32 -8.85 45.46
C ILE A 27 -14.14 -8.18 46.58
N SER A 28 -15.22 -7.47 46.24
CA SER A 28 -16.09 -6.84 47.24
C SER A 28 -16.83 -7.87 48.10
N GLY A 29 -17.30 -8.97 47.51
CA GLY A 29 -17.91 -10.11 48.20
C GLY A 29 -16.92 -10.83 49.12
N GLY A 30 -15.69 -11.06 48.66
CA GLY A 30 -14.62 -11.63 49.50
C GLY A 30 -14.24 -10.72 50.67
N LEU A 31 -14.12 -9.41 50.43
CA LEU A 31 -13.84 -8.42 51.49
C LEU A 31 -15.00 -8.24 52.48
N THR A 32 -16.25 -8.34 52.04
CA THR A 32 -17.41 -8.31 52.95
C THR A 32 -17.50 -9.58 53.79
N LEU A 33 -17.17 -10.75 53.24
CA LEU A 33 -17.06 -11.99 54.01
C LEU A 33 -15.92 -11.95 55.02
N LEU A 34 -14.80 -11.30 54.70
CA LEU A 34 -13.70 -11.07 55.63
C LEU A 34 -14.02 -9.99 56.69
N GLY A 35 -14.96 -9.08 56.40
CA GLY A 35 -15.28 -7.93 57.25
C GLY A 35 -16.56 -8.06 58.09
N ASN A 36 -17.40 -9.07 57.84
CA ASN A 36 -18.72 -9.18 58.46
C ASN A 36 -18.96 -10.58 59.04
N ALA A 37 -18.26 -10.86 60.15
CA ALA A 37 -18.46 -12.07 60.96
C ALA A 37 -19.86 -12.25 61.61
N PRO A 38 -20.76 -11.26 61.82
CA PRO A 38 -21.94 -11.51 62.66
C PRO A 38 -23.20 -12.02 61.92
N PHE A 39 -23.24 -12.05 60.58
CA PHE A 39 -24.44 -12.51 59.85
C PHE A 39 -24.43 -14.02 59.56
N PHE A 40 -23.25 -14.61 59.33
CA PHE A 40 -23.07 -16.05 59.13
C PHE A 40 -23.34 -16.84 60.42
N ASP A 41 -22.94 -16.26 61.55
CA ASP A 41 -22.94 -16.90 62.86
C ASP A 41 -24.35 -17.20 63.39
N LYS A 42 -25.36 -16.41 62.98
CA LYS A 42 -26.70 -16.48 63.57
C LYS A 42 -27.67 -17.42 62.85
N TYR A 43 -27.60 -17.51 61.52
CA TYR A 43 -28.61 -18.25 60.74
C TYR A 43 -28.10 -19.58 60.19
N ILE A 44 -26.81 -19.69 59.89
CA ILE A 44 -26.25 -20.90 59.30
C ILE A 44 -25.67 -21.83 60.38
N SER A 45 -25.07 -21.31 61.47
CA SER A 45 -24.61 -22.14 62.59
C SER A 45 -25.78 -22.85 63.30
N ALA A 46 -26.92 -22.17 63.45
CA ALA A 46 -28.13 -22.72 64.06
C ALA A 46 -28.77 -23.84 63.21
N ALA A 47 -28.61 -23.80 61.90
CA ALA A 47 -29.09 -24.85 61.00
C ALA A 47 -28.10 -26.03 60.94
N LEU A 48 -26.79 -25.77 60.93
CA LEU A 48 -25.75 -26.80 60.86
C LEU A 48 -25.56 -27.57 62.17
N SER A 49 -25.65 -26.91 63.34
CA SER A 49 -25.55 -27.61 64.63
C SER A 49 -26.74 -28.52 64.88
N LYS A 50 -27.93 -28.15 64.39
CA LYS A 50 -29.17 -28.92 64.57
C LYS A 50 -29.20 -30.20 63.72
N TYR A 51 -28.50 -30.24 62.58
CA TYR A 51 -28.60 -31.35 61.63
C TYR A 51 -27.31 -32.15 61.43
N LEU A 52 -26.13 -31.61 61.73
CA LEU A 52 -24.86 -32.24 61.35
C LEU A 52 -23.79 -32.30 62.47
N SER A 53 -24.03 -31.73 63.66
CA SER A 53 -23.11 -31.82 64.82
C SER A 53 -21.64 -31.48 64.53
N ILE A 54 -21.38 -30.57 63.58
CA ILE A 54 -20.03 -30.07 63.29
C ILE A 54 -19.86 -28.72 63.99
N GLU A 55 -18.95 -28.66 64.97
CA GLU A 55 -18.46 -27.39 65.53
C GLU A 55 -17.50 -26.76 64.51
N ALA A 56 -18.02 -25.82 63.72
CA ALA A 56 -17.24 -25.15 62.69
C ALA A 56 -16.48 -23.96 63.30
N SER A 57 -15.14 -24.05 63.32
CA SER A 57 -14.30 -22.85 63.36
C SER A 57 -14.59 -22.02 62.11
N ASP A 58 -14.97 -20.76 62.32
CA ASP A 58 -15.35 -19.72 61.36
C ASP A 58 -14.97 -19.98 59.87
N PRO A 59 -15.86 -20.57 59.05
CA PRO A 59 -15.60 -20.91 57.64
C PRO A 59 -15.56 -19.69 56.70
N SER A 60 -15.84 -18.49 57.22
CA SER A 60 -15.91 -17.22 56.49
C SER A 60 -14.54 -16.75 55.98
N LEU A 61 -13.47 -17.00 56.75
CA LEU A 61 -12.11 -16.56 56.46
C LEU A 61 -11.50 -17.24 55.21
N PRO A 62 -11.46 -18.58 55.08
CA PRO A 62 -10.87 -19.23 53.90
C PRO A 62 -11.65 -18.94 52.61
N ILE A 63 -12.99 -18.83 52.69
CA ILE A 63 -13.85 -18.55 51.54
C ILE A 63 -13.65 -17.11 51.06
N GLY A 64 -13.61 -16.14 51.98
CA GLY A 64 -13.35 -14.74 51.63
C GLY A 64 -11.98 -14.53 51.00
N LEU A 65 -10.95 -15.21 51.51
CA LEU A 65 -9.58 -15.12 50.99
C LEU A 65 -9.45 -15.76 49.60
N ALA A 66 -10.13 -16.90 49.36
CA ALA A 66 -10.18 -17.54 48.04
C ALA A 66 -10.84 -16.63 46.98
N LEU A 67 -11.93 -15.94 47.31
CA LEU A 67 -12.63 -15.03 46.41
C LEU A 67 -11.77 -13.83 46.01
N VAL A 68 -10.99 -13.27 46.95
CA VAL A 68 -10.06 -12.16 46.67
C VAL A 68 -8.92 -12.63 45.77
N ILE A 69 -8.30 -13.78 46.05
CA ILE A 69 -7.23 -14.34 45.20
C ILE A 69 -7.76 -14.60 43.79
N PHE A 70 -8.94 -15.18 43.66
CA PHE A 70 -9.56 -15.46 42.37
C PHE A 70 -9.87 -14.19 41.59
N GLY A 71 -10.37 -13.14 42.26
CA GLY A 71 -10.56 -11.82 41.65
C GLY A 71 -9.26 -11.19 41.13
N ILE A 72 -8.17 -11.29 41.90
CA ILE A 72 -6.85 -10.80 41.47
C ILE A 72 -6.33 -11.59 40.26
N MET A 73 -6.45 -12.92 40.28
CA MET A 73 -6.05 -13.77 39.15
C MET A 73 -6.82 -13.42 37.87
N LEU A 74 -8.14 -13.24 37.97
CA LEU A 74 -8.96 -12.80 36.83
C LEU A 74 -8.59 -11.41 36.33
N THR A 75 -8.20 -10.49 37.21
CA THR A 75 -7.74 -9.14 36.83
C THR A 75 -6.46 -9.22 36.01
N VAL A 76 -5.50 -10.03 36.45
CA VAL A 76 -4.24 -10.25 35.71
C VAL A 76 -4.51 -10.92 34.36
N TRP A 77 -5.41 -11.90 34.32
CA TRP A 77 -5.80 -12.58 33.10
C TRP A 77 -6.49 -11.64 32.10
N GLU A 78 -7.46 -10.83 32.54
CA GLU A 78 -8.16 -9.86 31.68
C GLU A 78 -7.16 -8.84 31.11
N ARG A 79 -6.21 -8.36 31.93
CA ARG A 79 -5.19 -7.41 31.47
C ARG A 79 -4.27 -8.03 30.41
N ASN A 80 -3.84 -9.27 30.60
CA ASN A 80 -3.01 -9.98 29.62
C ASN A 80 -3.79 -10.22 28.31
N ASN A 81 -5.07 -10.55 28.40
CA ASN A 81 -5.90 -10.77 27.22
C ASN A 81 -6.11 -9.48 26.41
N ILE A 82 -6.40 -8.35 27.07
CA ILE A 82 -6.51 -7.04 26.41
C ILE A 82 -5.22 -6.68 25.68
N LEU A 83 -4.07 -6.81 26.34
CA LEU A 83 -2.76 -6.55 25.71
C LEU A 83 -2.52 -7.45 24.50
N SER A 84 -2.91 -8.73 24.57
CA SER A 84 -2.77 -9.64 23.44
C SER A 84 -3.62 -9.24 22.23
N ILE A 85 -4.80 -8.65 22.46
CA ILE A 85 -5.70 -8.16 21.42
C ILE A 85 -5.16 -6.86 20.82
N GLU A 86 -4.66 -5.93 21.66
CA GLU A 86 -4.03 -4.68 21.21
C GLU A 86 -2.80 -4.95 20.32
N LEU A 87 -1.95 -5.89 20.72
CA LEU A 87 -0.79 -6.31 19.90
C LEU A 87 -1.23 -6.89 18.55
N LYS A 88 -2.23 -7.77 18.53
CA LYS A 88 -2.76 -8.34 17.28
C LYS A 88 -3.37 -7.29 16.35
N LYS A 89 -3.98 -6.22 16.88
CA LYS A 89 -4.50 -5.12 16.08
C LYS A 89 -3.38 -4.30 15.44
N LEU A 90 -2.34 -3.97 16.19
CA LEU A 90 -1.17 -3.26 15.66
C LEU A 90 -0.47 -4.06 14.56
N ASP A 91 -0.36 -5.38 14.72
CA ASP A 91 0.21 -6.24 13.68
C ASP A 91 -0.70 -6.31 12.44
N ALA A 92 -2.03 -6.38 12.62
CA ALA A 92 -2.99 -6.35 11.52
C ALA A 92 -2.94 -5.03 10.73
N ASP A 93 -2.86 -3.88 11.42
CA ASP A 93 -2.76 -2.56 10.78
C ASP A 93 -1.46 -2.44 9.97
N ARG A 94 -0.35 -2.94 10.51
CA ARG A 94 0.93 -3.00 9.78
C ARG A 94 0.87 -3.86 8.52
N ILE A 95 0.20 -5.01 8.59
CA ILE A 95 0.02 -5.89 7.44
C ILE A 95 -0.86 -5.20 6.39
N ASP A 96 -1.93 -4.53 6.79
CA ASP A 96 -2.82 -3.78 5.89
C ASP A 96 -2.07 -2.63 5.18
N ASP A 97 -1.25 -1.87 5.91
CA ASP A 97 -0.43 -0.81 5.33
C ASP A 97 0.61 -1.35 4.34
N ALA A 98 1.29 -2.46 4.68
CA ALA A 98 2.23 -3.10 3.77
C ALA A 98 1.53 -3.61 2.49
N LEU A 99 0.35 -4.21 2.64
CA LEU A 99 -0.43 -4.73 1.52
C LEU A 99 -0.97 -3.61 0.63
N LYS A 100 -1.35 -2.46 1.20
CA LYS A 100 -1.71 -1.25 0.44
C LYS A 100 -0.55 -0.71 -0.38
N ILE A 101 0.67 -0.69 0.18
CA ILE A 101 1.87 -0.25 -0.53
C ILE A 101 2.16 -1.19 -1.70
N ASP A 102 2.18 -2.51 -1.45
CA ASP A 102 2.42 -3.53 -2.48
C ASP A 102 1.36 -3.47 -3.60
N LEU A 103 0.08 -3.32 -3.26
CA LEU A 103 -0.99 -3.14 -4.25
C LEU A 103 -0.78 -1.88 -5.10
N LYS A 104 -0.40 -0.75 -4.49
CA LYS A 104 -0.14 0.50 -5.21
C LYS A 104 1.04 0.35 -6.16
N GLU A 105 2.09 -0.31 -5.72
CA GLU A 105 3.29 -0.60 -6.51
C GLU A 105 2.96 -1.51 -7.70
N ASN A 106 2.26 -2.62 -7.46
CA ASN A 106 1.81 -3.54 -8.51
C ASN A 106 0.88 -2.87 -9.53
N GLN A 107 -0.03 -2.00 -9.08
CA GLN A 107 -0.88 -1.20 -9.95
C GLN A 107 -0.06 -0.25 -10.83
N PHE A 108 0.96 0.40 -10.27
CA PHE A 108 1.84 1.28 -11.04
C PHE A 108 2.63 0.49 -12.10
N PHE A 109 3.23 -0.64 -11.74
CA PHE A 109 3.98 -1.47 -12.70
C PHE A 109 3.09 -1.99 -13.83
N SER A 110 1.90 -2.50 -13.52
CA SER A 110 0.93 -2.93 -14.52
C SER A 110 0.52 -1.79 -15.47
N PHE A 111 0.27 -0.60 -14.93
CA PHE A 111 0.00 0.60 -15.73
C PHE A 111 1.19 0.97 -16.63
N LYS A 112 2.41 1.04 -16.07
CA LYS A 112 3.64 1.33 -16.80
C LYS A 112 3.81 0.37 -17.98
N ASP A 113 3.75 -0.93 -17.74
CA ASP A 113 4.00 -1.94 -18.77
C ASP A 113 2.94 -1.88 -19.89
N SER A 114 1.69 -1.61 -19.53
CA SER A 114 0.62 -1.36 -20.50
C SER A 114 0.91 -0.14 -21.37
N VAL A 115 1.32 0.99 -20.76
CA VAL A 115 1.66 2.21 -21.50
C VAL A 115 2.88 2.00 -22.39
N GLU A 116 3.94 1.36 -21.90
CA GLU A 116 5.16 1.10 -22.67
C GLU A 116 4.88 0.18 -23.87
N LYS A 117 4.10 -0.88 -23.69
CA LYS A 117 3.67 -1.75 -24.78
C LYS A 117 2.88 -0.99 -25.85
N ASN A 118 1.99 -0.09 -25.42
CA ASN A 118 1.25 0.78 -26.33
C ASN A 118 2.16 1.79 -27.05
N CYS A 119 3.18 2.32 -26.37
CA CYS A 119 4.19 3.20 -26.95
C CYS A 119 4.99 2.48 -28.04
N TYR A 120 5.52 1.29 -27.75
CA TYR A 120 6.20 0.47 -28.75
C TYR A 120 5.31 0.16 -29.94
N THR A 121 4.05 -0.18 -29.72
CA THR A 121 3.07 -0.44 -30.80
C THR A 121 2.84 0.82 -31.64
N THR A 122 2.74 1.99 -31.01
CA THR A 122 2.56 3.28 -31.69
C THR A 122 3.79 3.63 -32.53
N ILE A 123 4.99 3.48 -31.98
CA ILE A 123 6.23 3.74 -32.71
C ILE A 123 6.41 2.73 -33.86
N ARG A 124 6.08 1.45 -33.67
CA ARG A 124 6.13 0.47 -34.77
C ARG A 124 5.26 0.85 -35.95
N ARG A 125 4.06 1.40 -35.71
CA ARG A 125 3.18 1.92 -36.78
C ARG A 125 3.78 3.12 -37.50
N LEU A 126 4.50 3.98 -36.79
CA LEU A 126 5.26 5.06 -37.40
C LEU A 126 6.40 4.51 -38.27
N ILE A 127 7.16 3.55 -37.74
CA ILE A 127 8.26 2.89 -38.44
C ILE A 127 7.75 2.19 -39.70
N ASP A 128 6.63 1.47 -39.63
CA ASP A 128 6.00 0.80 -40.76
C ASP A 128 5.78 1.77 -41.94
N LYS A 129 5.19 2.94 -41.65
CA LYS A 129 4.93 4.00 -42.64
C LYS A 129 6.18 4.74 -43.09
N HIS A 130 7.19 4.87 -42.23
CA HIS A 130 8.37 5.69 -42.49
C HIS A 130 9.49 4.91 -43.17
N HIS A 131 9.75 3.67 -42.78
CA HIS A 131 11.02 3.01 -43.07
C HIS A 131 11.29 2.75 -44.54
N ASP A 132 10.26 2.40 -45.32
CA ASP A 132 10.41 2.06 -46.73
C ASP A 132 10.21 3.26 -47.68
N ILE A 133 10.22 4.49 -47.16
CA ILE A 133 10.26 5.69 -48.00
C ILE A 133 11.50 5.61 -48.91
N GLY A 134 11.31 5.81 -50.22
CA GLY A 134 12.30 5.43 -51.24
C GLY A 134 13.69 6.07 -51.10
N TYR A 135 13.79 7.25 -50.49
CA TYR A 135 15.04 7.95 -50.27
C TYR A 135 15.71 7.65 -48.91
N ASN A 136 15.14 6.76 -48.10
CA ASN A 136 15.76 6.34 -46.85
C ASN A 136 17.00 5.47 -47.09
N PRO A 137 18.08 5.67 -46.32
CA PRO A 137 19.25 4.81 -46.36
C PRO A 137 18.92 3.38 -45.92
N GLU A 138 19.69 2.41 -46.42
CA GLU A 138 19.47 0.98 -46.13
C GLU A 138 19.54 0.67 -44.62
N SER A 139 20.35 1.40 -43.85
CA SER A 139 20.41 1.27 -42.39
C SER A 139 19.06 1.56 -41.70
N ILE A 140 18.31 2.55 -42.18
CA ILE A 140 16.95 2.84 -41.67
C ILE A 140 16.00 1.72 -42.08
N LYS A 141 16.08 1.23 -43.31
CA LYS A 141 15.24 0.12 -43.79
C LYS A 141 15.47 -1.15 -42.98
N GLU A 142 16.72 -1.50 -42.73
CA GLU A 142 17.10 -2.66 -41.90
C GLU A 142 16.59 -2.55 -40.46
N LEU A 143 16.79 -1.41 -39.81
CA LEU A 143 16.27 -1.16 -38.46
C LEU A 143 14.74 -1.22 -38.45
N GLY A 144 14.10 -0.68 -39.50
CA GLY A 144 12.65 -0.73 -39.67
C GLY A 144 12.14 -2.16 -39.72
N ARG A 145 12.70 -2.99 -40.59
CA ARG A 145 12.35 -4.43 -40.70
C ARG A 145 12.52 -5.15 -39.37
N LYS A 146 13.65 -4.99 -38.68
CA LYS A 146 13.89 -5.60 -37.36
C LYS A 146 12.84 -5.20 -36.32
N SER A 147 12.52 -3.90 -36.26
CA SER A 147 11.47 -3.37 -35.38
C SER A 147 10.10 -4.01 -35.65
N LEU A 148 9.73 -4.18 -36.93
CA LEU A 148 8.46 -4.79 -37.33
C LEU A 148 8.39 -6.29 -37.01
N TYR A 149 9.52 -6.99 -36.96
CA TYR A 149 9.62 -8.37 -36.47
C TYR A 149 9.61 -8.51 -34.93
N GLY A 150 9.38 -7.41 -34.20
CA GLY A 150 9.21 -7.44 -32.74
C GLY A 150 10.47 -7.09 -31.94
N ASP A 151 11.55 -6.63 -32.56
CA ASP A 151 12.74 -6.19 -31.85
C ASP A 151 12.53 -4.78 -31.25
N ASP A 152 12.24 -4.72 -29.95
CA ASP A 152 12.07 -3.45 -29.20
C ASP A 152 13.36 -2.61 -29.18
N GLN A 153 14.55 -3.22 -29.20
CA GLN A 153 15.80 -2.48 -29.25
C GLN A 153 16.01 -1.82 -30.61
N ALA A 154 15.57 -2.48 -31.69
CA ALA A 154 15.57 -1.87 -33.02
C ALA A 154 14.66 -0.65 -33.09
N VAL A 155 13.53 -0.63 -32.37
CA VAL A 155 12.65 0.55 -32.29
C VAL A 155 13.39 1.76 -31.74
N ILE A 156 14.10 1.59 -30.62
CA ILE A 156 14.84 2.69 -29.98
C ILE A 156 15.99 3.16 -30.88
N LYS A 157 16.78 2.21 -31.42
CA LYS A 157 17.87 2.50 -32.35
C LYS A 157 17.39 3.21 -33.61
N TYR A 158 16.19 2.90 -34.09
CA TYR A 158 15.59 3.57 -35.25
C TYR A 158 15.34 5.05 -34.98
N ILE A 159 14.75 5.38 -33.82
CA ILE A 159 14.53 6.77 -33.39
C ILE A 159 15.87 7.50 -33.26
N ASP A 160 16.82 6.88 -32.56
CA ASP A 160 18.15 7.46 -32.34
C ASP A 160 18.87 7.69 -33.65
N PHE A 161 18.79 6.73 -34.59
CA PHE A 161 19.39 6.89 -35.91
C PHE A 161 18.77 8.08 -36.63
N ILE A 162 17.45 8.21 -36.70
CA ILE A 162 16.82 9.33 -37.40
C ILE A 162 17.19 10.67 -36.77
N LEU A 163 17.10 10.77 -35.44
CA LEU A 163 17.23 12.07 -34.77
C LEU A 163 18.68 12.47 -34.54
N LEU A 164 19.52 11.55 -34.08
CA LEU A 164 20.87 11.84 -33.61
C LEU A 164 21.95 11.64 -34.67
N SER A 165 21.69 10.85 -35.73
CA SER A 165 22.65 10.73 -36.83
C SER A 165 22.60 11.93 -37.78
N ASN A 166 23.53 11.95 -38.74
CA ASN A 166 23.57 12.89 -39.85
C ASN A 166 22.52 12.57 -40.94
N SER A 167 21.32 12.14 -40.53
CA SER A 167 20.18 11.96 -41.42
C SER A 167 19.73 13.30 -41.99
N SER A 168 19.31 13.32 -43.25
CA SER A 168 18.85 14.55 -43.89
C SER A 168 17.65 15.15 -43.16
N GLU A 169 17.52 16.47 -43.19
CA GLU A 169 16.38 17.16 -42.56
C GLU A 169 15.03 16.65 -43.09
N LYS A 170 14.97 16.28 -44.36
CA LYS A 170 13.78 15.69 -44.98
C LYS A 170 13.35 14.39 -44.29
N ILE A 171 14.29 13.47 -44.04
CA ILE A 171 14.00 12.22 -43.32
C ILE A 171 13.46 12.52 -41.92
N LYS A 172 14.10 13.46 -41.20
CA LYS A 172 13.65 13.82 -39.84
C LYS A 172 12.27 14.46 -39.85
N LEU A 173 11.99 15.31 -40.84
CA LEU A 173 10.71 15.99 -40.97
C LEU A 173 9.58 15.01 -41.32
N ASP A 174 9.79 14.13 -42.29
CA ASP A 174 8.80 13.12 -42.66
C ASP A 174 8.51 12.19 -41.47
N PHE A 175 9.53 11.77 -40.73
CA PHE A 175 9.35 11.03 -39.47
C PHE A 175 8.48 11.79 -38.45
N MET A 176 8.66 13.11 -38.32
CA MET A 176 7.87 13.93 -37.40
C MET A 176 6.46 14.25 -37.88
N MET A 177 6.17 14.10 -39.18
CA MET A 177 4.91 14.50 -39.81
C MET A 177 4.00 13.33 -40.16
N ILE A 178 4.50 12.08 -40.19
CA ILE A 178 3.66 10.92 -40.53
C ILE A 178 2.42 10.87 -39.65
N LEU A 179 1.26 10.95 -40.31
CA LEU A 179 -0.04 10.99 -39.67
C LEU A 179 -0.56 9.59 -39.34
N GLY A 180 -1.29 9.51 -38.24
CA GLY A 180 -2.10 8.34 -37.92
C GLY A 180 -3.39 8.28 -38.74
N ASP A 181 -3.98 7.09 -38.80
CA ASP A 181 -5.09 6.79 -39.73
C ASP A 181 -6.44 7.47 -39.37
N ALA A 182 -6.56 8.17 -38.24
CA ALA A 182 -7.84 8.71 -37.77
C ALA A 182 -7.80 10.05 -37.03
N SER A 183 -6.67 10.44 -36.41
CA SER A 183 -6.63 11.61 -35.53
C SER A 183 -6.12 12.90 -36.19
N SER A 184 -5.64 12.84 -37.44
CA SER A 184 -4.88 13.92 -38.10
C SER A 184 -3.66 14.42 -37.30
N GLN A 185 -3.30 13.72 -36.22
CA GLN A 185 -2.13 14.02 -35.40
C GLN A 185 -0.95 13.15 -35.88
N PRO A 186 0.28 13.68 -35.84
CA PRO A 186 1.46 12.87 -36.07
C PRO A 186 1.55 11.70 -35.09
N ILE A 187 1.91 10.51 -35.59
CA ILE A 187 1.97 9.29 -34.76
C ILE A 187 2.98 9.46 -33.61
N ILE A 188 4.11 10.11 -33.90
CA ILE A 188 5.14 10.39 -32.90
C ILE A 188 4.64 11.33 -31.79
N TYR A 189 3.72 12.25 -32.10
CA TYR A 189 3.09 13.13 -31.11
C TYR A 189 2.21 12.33 -30.15
N LYS A 190 1.46 11.35 -30.66
CA LYS A 190 0.67 10.43 -29.83
C LYS A 190 1.55 9.65 -28.84
N PHE A 191 2.71 9.17 -29.28
CA PHE A 191 3.70 8.53 -28.40
C PHE A 191 4.12 9.48 -27.27
N ILE A 192 4.49 10.73 -27.60
CA ILE A 192 4.91 11.73 -26.61
C ILE A 192 3.82 11.96 -25.57
N LYS A 193 2.55 12.13 -25.98
CA LYS A 193 1.44 12.37 -25.04
C LYS A 193 1.21 11.19 -24.11
N GLN A 194 1.21 9.97 -24.64
CA GLN A 194 1.09 8.75 -23.82
C GLN A 194 2.23 8.63 -22.82
N TYR A 195 3.45 8.93 -23.25
CA TYR A 195 4.63 8.81 -22.40
C TYR A 195 4.72 9.95 -21.36
N GLN A 196 4.27 11.16 -21.70
CA GLN A 196 4.12 12.28 -20.76
C GLN A 196 3.15 11.96 -19.62
N GLU A 197 2.05 11.28 -19.93
CA GLU A 197 1.09 10.83 -18.91
C GLU A 197 1.74 9.84 -17.95
N LEU A 198 2.52 8.89 -18.46
CA LEU A 198 3.30 7.96 -17.64
C LEU A 198 4.32 8.69 -16.76
N ILE A 199 5.07 9.65 -17.31
CA ILE A 199 6.03 10.46 -16.55
C ILE A 199 5.31 11.20 -15.42
N LYS A 200 4.23 11.93 -15.73
CA LYS A 200 3.44 12.67 -14.74
C LYS A 200 2.92 11.76 -13.64
N ARG A 201 2.41 10.58 -14.00
CA ARG A 201 1.92 9.60 -13.01
C ARG A 201 3.06 9.06 -12.15
N SER A 202 4.22 8.78 -12.74
CA SER A 202 5.40 8.30 -12.01
C SER A 202 5.95 9.32 -11.02
N GLU A 203 5.86 10.62 -11.32
CA GLU A 203 6.25 11.70 -10.40
C GLU A 203 5.29 11.78 -9.22
N LEU A 204 3.98 11.70 -9.48
CA LEU A 204 2.95 11.71 -8.44
C LEU A 204 3.04 10.50 -7.49
N ASP A 205 3.39 9.33 -8.02
CA ASP A 205 3.48 8.10 -7.24
C ASP A 205 4.88 7.84 -6.64
N GLY A 206 5.89 8.66 -6.94
CA GLY A 206 7.25 8.51 -6.41
C GLY A 206 8.13 7.50 -7.15
N TYR A 207 7.71 7.01 -8.32
CA TYR A 207 8.40 5.99 -9.12
C TYR A 207 9.19 6.56 -10.31
N HIS A 208 9.39 7.88 -10.37
CA HIS A 208 10.02 8.55 -11.50
C HIS A 208 11.42 8.00 -11.85
N GLY A 209 12.19 7.57 -10.85
CA GLY A 209 13.52 6.96 -11.07
C GLY A 209 13.48 5.69 -11.91
N ILE A 210 12.40 4.90 -11.79
CA ILE A 210 12.19 3.67 -12.55
C ILE A 210 11.97 3.99 -14.03
N ILE A 211 11.21 5.05 -14.33
CA ILE A 211 10.91 5.47 -15.70
C ILE A 211 12.17 6.01 -16.39
N LYS A 212 12.98 6.82 -15.70
CA LYS A 212 14.20 7.42 -16.26
C LYS A 212 15.21 6.41 -16.79
N GLY A 213 15.26 5.21 -16.19
CA GLY A 213 16.16 4.14 -16.60
C GLY A 213 15.74 3.38 -17.85
N THR A 214 14.57 3.67 -18.43
CA THR A 214 14.02 2.88 -19.53
C THR A 214 14.50 3.37 -20.90
N PRO A 215 14.63 2.47 -21.89
CA PRO A 215 14.95 2.87 -23.26
C PRO A 215 13.92 3.82 -23.89
N LEU A 216 12.63 3.68 -23.54
CA LEU A 216 11.58 4.57 -24.02
C LEU A 216 11.72 5.99 -23.45
N TYR A 217 12.22 6.15 -22.22
CA TYR A 217 12.51 7.47 -21.68
C TYR A 217 13.63 8.17 -22.45
N GLN A 218 14.64 7.42 -22.87
CA GLN A 218 15.69 7.96 -23.74
C GLN A 218 15.11 8.40 -25.08
N ALA A 219 14.32 7.55 -25.74
CA ALA A 219 13.66 7.89 -26.99
C ALA A 219 12.77 9.14 -26.86
N TYR A 220 11.94 9.18 -25.82
CA TYR A 220 11.13 10.34 -25.45
C TYR A 220 11.98 11.61 -25.34
N SER A 221 13.04 11.55 -24.53
CA SER A 221 13.95 12.68 -24.27
C SER A 221 14.63 13.17 -25.55
N ASN A 222 15.04 12.26 -26.44
CA ASN A 222 15.63 12.59 -27.73
C ASN A 222 14.63 13.33 -28.62
N ILE A 223 13.38 12.87 -28.67
CA ILE A 223 12.34 13.49 -29.51
C ILE A 223 11.96 14.90 -29.02
N ILE A 224 11.82 15.08 -27.70
CA ILE A 224 11.46 16.38 -27.12
C ILE A 224 12.67 17.32 -26.93
N HIS A 225 13.88 16.87 -27.26
CA HIS A 225 15.09 17.65 -27.05
C HIS A 225 15.00 19.05 -27.67
N PRO A 226 15.48 20.12 -26.99
CA PRO A 226 15.36 21.50 -27.48
C PRO A 226 15.94 21.72 -28.89
N ALA A 227 16.98 20.98 -29.25
CA ALA A 227 17.60 21.07 -30.58
C ALA A 227 16.64 20.77 -31.76
N PHE A 228 15.54 20.08 -31.52
CA PHE A 228 14.55 19.76 -32.55
C PHE A 228 13.33 20.68 -32.54
N ILE A 229 13.36 21.82 -31.83
CA ILE A 229 12.22 22.74 -31.74
C ILE A 229 11.77 23.26 -33.11
N ASP A 230 12.70 23.64 -33.97
CA ASP A 230 12.38 24.14 -35.31
C ASP A 230 11.80 23.04 -36.20
N LEU A 231 12.27 21.80 -36.03
CA LEU A 231 11.73 20.65 -36.75
C LEU A 231 10.29 20.35 -36.31
N ARG A 232 10.01 20.41 -35.00
CA ARG A 232 8.65 20.24 -34.46
C ARG A 232 7.71 21.35 -34.91
N ARG A 233 8.19 22.59 -35.04
CA ARG A 233 7.44 23.71 -35.62
C ARG A 233 7.10 23.47 -37.09
N LYS A 234 8.09 23.05 -37.89
CA LYS A 234 7.87 22.67 -39.30
C LYS A 234 6.87 21.52 -39.43
N ALA A 235 6.90 20.57 -38.50
CA ALA A 235 5.94 19.48 -38.40
C ALA A 235 4.57 19.90 -37.81
N ARG A 236 4.38 21.19 -37.51
CA ARG A 236 3.14 21.79 -36.97
C ARG A 236 2.65 21.16 -35.67
N TRP A 237 3.56 20.74 -34.80
CA TRP A 237 3.15 20.14 -33.52
C TRP A 237 2.45 21.13 -32.59
N GLU A 238 2.76 22.42 -32.72
CA GLU A 238 2.13 23.50 -31.95
C GLU A 238 0.62 23.59 -32.21
N ASP A 239 0.14 23.15 -33.39
CA ASP A 239 -1.29 23.13 -33.75
C ASP A 239 -2.09 22.07 -32.97
N PHE A 240 -1.41 21.17 -32.23
CA PHE A 240 -2.01 20.07 -31.49
C PHE A 240 -1.82 20.18 -29.96
N VAL A 241 -1.22 21.27 -29.48
CA VAL A 241 -0.93 21.52 -28.04
C VAL A 241 -2.18 21.97 -27.30
#